data_AF-A0A821G061-F1
#
_entry.id   AF-A0A821G061-F1
#
_cell.length_a   1.000
_cell.length_b   1.000
_cell.length_c   1.000
_cell.angle_alpha   90.00
_cell.angle_beta   90.00
_cell.angle_gamma   90.00
#
_symmetry.space_group_name_H-M   'P 1'
#
loop_
_entity.id
_entity.type
_entity.pdbx_description
1 polymer ?
#
loop_
_entity_poly.entity_id
_entity_poly.type
_entity_poly.pdbx_seq_one_letter_code
_entity_poly.pdbx_strand_id
1 'polypeptide(L)'
;METMLQAFCLASCSADVGLTRILDVDQKASIARSSVLPITYHGGPVMNNPVVYVIWYGNWTANNGTTIIENFLIGLGSTLWWNITRAYNNTSPIIFGGSTTDSYSQGKRLTQSLVLAIVKLAINSMALPNDTNGIYFVLTSADCTEEWFCWAACGWHDFDNSTNLKYSWVGNSEQLCPKRCSIQLVSPNGNFAADAMVSVIAHEASETVSDPYINAWYDSNCEENADKCAWTFGSVSLLSNNAYYNMIVNGFKYMVQQNWRLPTQDCGLS
;
A
#
# COMPACT_ATOMS: atom_id res chain seq x y z
N MET A 1 26.03 -1.46 16.00
CA MET A 1 26.38 -2.49 15.01
C MET A 1 25.15 -3.38 14.75
N GLU A 2 23.96 -2.77 14.63
CA GLU A 2 22.66 -3.44 14.45
C GLU A 2 21.82 -2.76 13.35
N THR A 3 22.31 -1.68 12.74
CA THR A 3 21.65 -0.95 11.64
C THR A 3 22.01 -1.48 10.24
N MET A 4 22.75 -2.59 10.15
CA MET A 4 23.17 -3.17 8.87
C MET A 4 22.38 -4.41 8.44
N LEU A 5 21.60 -5.05 9.32
CA LEU A 5 20.88 -6.28 8.93
C LEU A 5 19.56 -5.98 8.19
N GLN A 6 18.87 -4.89 8.52
CA GLN A 6 17.72 -4.38 7.72
C GLN A 6 18.17 -3.85 6.35
N ALA A 7 19.42 -3.37 6.26
CA ALA A 7 20.03 -2.98 5.00
C ALA A 7 20.44 -4.18 4.13
N PHE A 8 20.43 -5.43 4.60
CA PHE A 8 20.78 -6.56 3.72
C PHE A 8 19.61 -7.03 2.85
N CYS A 9 18.36 -7.00 3.34
CA CYS A 9 17.20 -7.08 2.43
C CYS A 9 17.11 -5.79 1.61
N LEU A 10 17.14 -4.60 2.21
CA LEU A 10 16.96 -3.36 1.45
C LEU A 10 18.10 -3.04 0.44
N ALA A 11 19.37 -3.37 0.69
CA ALA A 11 20.47 -3.08 -0.24
C ALA A 11 20.75 -4.18 -1.28
N SER A 12 20.19 -5.38 -1.12
CA SER A 12 20.15 -6.38 -2.20
C SER A 12 18.79 -6.45 -2.91
N CYS A 13 17.74 -5.85 -2.34
CA CYS A 13 16.37 -5.87 -2.86
C CYS A 13 15.81 -4.47 -3.23
N SER A 14 16.59 -3.38 -3.10
CA SER A 14 16.25 -2.07 -3.71
C SER A 14 17.16 -1.77 -4.89
N ALA A 15 17.09 -2.59 -5.92
CA ALA A 15 17.56 -2.24 -7.24
C ALA A 15 16.76 -3.01 -8.29
N ASP A 16 15.84 -2.27 -8.94
CA ASP A 16 15.40 -2.52 -10.31
C ASP A 16 14.30 -3.57 -10.53
N VAL A 17 13.03 -3.14 -10.44
CA VAL A 17 12.01 -3.51 -11.44
C VAL A 17 10.92 -2.45 -11.52
N GLY A 18 10.98 -1.60 -12.55
CA GLY A 18 9.87 -0.69 -12.83
C GLY A 18 10.11 0.44 -13.83
N LEU A 19 11.32 0.65 -14.36
CA LEU A 19 11.51 1.47 -15.55
C LEU A 19 11.22 0.65 -16.82
N THR A 20 10.00 0.11 -16.93
CA THR A 20 9.47 -0.20 -18.26
C THR A 20 8.88 1.09 -18.80
N ARG A 21 9.74 1.82 -19.50
CA ARG A 21 9.47 2.76 -20.59
C ARG A 21 7.97 2.92 -20.87
N ILE A 22 7.46 4.14 -20.70
CA ILE A 22 6.24 4.61 -21.38
C ILE A 22 6.42 4.26 -22.86
N LEU A 23 5.73 3.22 -23.32
CA LEU A 23 5.47 2.98 -24.72
C LEU A 23 3.96 2.82 -24.83
N ASP A 24 3.40 3.90 -25.37
CA ASP A 24 2.25 3.96 -26.27
C ASP A 24 1.25 2.80 -26.25
N VAL A 25 0.00 3.22 -26.11
CA VAL A 25 -1.19 2.48 -26.56
C VAL A 25 -0.90 1.86 -27.94
N ASP A 26 -1.22 0.57 -28.05
CA ASP A 26 -1.08 -0.33 -29.22
C ASP A 26 0.27 -1.04 -29.44
N GLN A 27 0.45 -2.23 -28.84
CA GLN A 27 0.63 -3.48 -29.59
C GLN A 27 0.69 -4.74 -28.71
N LYS A 28 0.02 -5.79 -29.21
CA LYS A 28 0.06 -7.19 -28.74
C LYS A 28 1.49 -7.75 -28.73
N ALA A 29 1.93 -8.25 -27.58
CA ALA A 29 2.55 -9.57 -27.41
C ALA A 29 2.99 -9.70 -25.94
N SER A 30 2.47 -10.73 -25.26
CA SER A 30 2.99 -11.18 -23.97
C SER A 30 4.45 -11.63 -24.15
N ILE A 31 5.40 -10.77 -23.82
CA ILE A 31 6.73 -11.23 -23.48
C ILE A 31 6.56 -11.93 -22.13
N ALA A 32 6.69 -13.25 -22.12
CA ALA A 32 6.68 -14.03 -20.90
C ALA A 32 7.69 -13.40 -19.93
N ARG A 33 7.19 -12.88 -18.79
CA ARG A 33 8.05 -12.52 -17.66
C ARG A 33 8.91 -13.75 -17.38
N SER A 34 10.21 -13.52 -17.19
CA SER A 34 11.15 -14.44 -16.55
C SER A 34 10.42 -15.27 -15.50
N SER A 35 10.66 -16.59 -15.46
CA SER A 35 10.01 -17.57 -14.58
C SER A 35 9.63 -16.91 -13.25
N VAL A 36 8.35 -16.64 -13.06
CA VAL A 36 7.93 -15.87 -11.89
C VAL A 36 8.26 -16.71 -10.67
N LEU A 37 9.20 -16.24 -9.87
CA LEU A 37 9.62 -16.95 -8.67
C LEU A 37 8.41 -17.07 -7.73
N PRO A 38 8.05 -18.29 -7.30
CA PRO A 38 6.89 -18.48 -6.47
C PRO A 38 7.15 -17.91 -5.07
N ILE A 39 6.12 -17.30 -4.50
CA ILE A 39 6.12 -16.96 -3.08
C ILE A 39 5.95 -18.24 -2.27
N THR A 40 6.75 -18.39 -1.21
CA THR A 40 6.68 -19.49 -0.25
C THR A 40 6.57 -18.97 1.18
N TYR A 41 6.06 -19.80 2.08
CA TYR A 41 5.98 -19.50 3.50
C TYR A 41 7.29 -19.84 4.22
N HIS A 42 7.86 -18.87 4.94
CA HIS A 42 9.14 -18.96 5.65
C HIS A 42 8.97 -19.11 7.17
N GLY A 43 7.74 -19.28 7.66
CA GLY A 43 7.46 -19.62 9.06
C GLY A 43 7.21 -18.43 9.98
N GLY A 44 7.35 -17.19 9.49
CA GLY A 44 6.98 -15.97 10.22
C GLY A 44 5.48 -15.85 10.49
N PRO A 45 5.06 -15.08 11.50
CA PRO A 45 3.64 -14.92 11.82
C PRO A 45 2.93 -14.09 10.74
N VAL A 46 1.63 -14.31 10.59
CA VAL A 46 0.74 -13.52 9.72
C VAL A 46 -0.31 -12.79 10.57
N MET A 47 -0.88 -11.69 10.06
CA MET A 47 -1.93 -10.98 10.81
C MET A 47 -3.26 -11.73 10.75
N ASN A 48 -3.91 -11.85 11.91
CA ASN A 48 -5.29 -12.32 12.01
C ASN A 48 -6.14 -11.20 12.61
N ASN A 49 -7.35 -11.02 12.09
CA ASN A 49 -8.25 -9.90 12.42
C ASN A 49 -7.58 -8.52 12.26
N PRO A 50 -6.93 -8.21 11.12
CA PRO A 50 -6.21 -6.96 10.95
C PRO A 50 -7.15 -5.75 11.00
N VAL A 51 -6.71 -4.70 11.70
CA VAL A 51 -7.42 -3.43 11.83
C VAL A 51 -6.56 -2.30 11.27
N VAL A 52 -7.08 -1.54 10.32
CA VAL A 52 -6.39 -0.37 9.76
C VAL A 52 -6.77 0.88 10.53
N TYR A 53 -5.77 1.61 11.00
CA TYR A 53 -5.91 2.95 11.54
C TYR A 53 -5.19 3.96 10.66
N VAL A 54 -5.82 5.11 10.41
CA VAL A 54 -5.24 6.15 9.55
C VAL A 54 -4.85 7.37 10.36
N ILE A 55 -3.66 7.89 10.08
CA ILE A 55 -3.17 9.19 10.57
C ILE A 55 -3.07 10.12 9.36
N TRP A 56 -4.04 11.03 9.23
CA TRP A 56 -4.06 12.08 8.23
C TRP A 56 -2.99 13.11 8.56
N TYR A 57 -1.80 12.95 7.96
CA TYR A 57 -0.64 13.77 8.28
C TYR A 57 -0.54 14.98 7.34
N GLY A 58 -0.59 16.17 7.92
CA GLY A 58 -0.53 17.44 7.21
C GLY A 58 -1.93 18.00 6.88
N ASN A 59 -2.04 18.76 5.79
CA ASN A 59 -3.25 19.50 5.45
C ASN A 59 -4.16 18.76 4.47
N TRP A 60 -5.24 18.19 5.01
CA TRP A 60 -6.28 17.47 4.27
C TRP A 60 -7.59 18.26 4.13
N THR A 61 -7.63 19.53 4.55
CA THR A 61 -8.89 20.28 4.75
C THR A 61 -9.56 20.79 3.46
N ALA A 62 -8.86 20.78 2.33
CA ALA A 62 -9.32 21.42 1.09
C ALA A 62 -9.67 20.45 -0.06
N ASN A 63 -9.86 19.16 0.22
CA ASN A 63 -10.23 18.17 -0.81
C ASN A 63 -11.08 17.02 -0.23
N ASN A 64 -11.53 16.12 -1.12
CA ASN A 64 -12.33 14.93 -0.78
C ASN A 64 -11.49 13.65 -0.59
N GLY A 65 -10.16 13.76 -0.46
CA GLY A 65 -9.26 12.61 -0.42
C GLY A 65 -9.51 11.69 0.77
N THR A 66 -9.80 12.27 1.95
CA THR A 66 -10.17 11.50 3.15
C THR A 66 -11.41 10.66 2.93
N THR A 67 -12.45 11.23 2.31
CA THR A 67 -13.68 10.50 1.96
C THR A 67 -13.43 9.33 1.01
N ILE A 68 -12.62 9.52 -0.03
CA ILE A 68 -12.33 8.49 -1.03
C ILE A 68 -11.62 7.29 -0.39
N ILE A 69 -10.59 7.58 0.42
CA ILE A 69 -9.74 6.56 1.03
C ILE A 69 -10.47 5.84 2.19
N GLU A 70 -11.19 6.56 3.06
CA GLU A 70 -11.98 5.90 4.11
C GLU A 70 -13.09 5.02 3.53
N ASN A 71 -13.77 5.48 2.48
CA ASN A 71 -14.80 4.68 1.81
C ASN A 71 -14.24 3.35 1.28
N PHE A 72 -13.02 3.38 0.72
CA PHE A 72 -12.29 2.20 0.29
C PHE A 72 -11.96 1.29 1.48
N LEU A 73 -11.32 1.82 2.53
CA LEU A 73 -10.90 1.06 3.71
C LEU A 73 -12.08 0.39 4.45
N ILE A 74 -13.22 1.08 4.54
CA ILE A 74 -14.45 0.54 5.15
C ILE A 74 -14.95 -0.70 4.41
N GLY A 75 -14.85 -0.72 3.07
CA GLY A 75 -15.37 -1.83 2.26
C GLY A 75 -14.32 -2.86 1.84
N LEU A 76 -13.03 -2.57 2.00
CA LEU A 76 -11.91 -3.37 1.49
C LEU A 76 -12.02 -4.85 1.86
N GLY A 77 -12.25 -5.15 3.14
CA GLY A 77 -12.33 -6.52 3.66
C GLY A 77 -13.45 -7.37 3.06
N SER A 78 -14.43 -6.76 2.38
CA SER A 78 -15.54 -7.47 1.71
C SER A 78 -15.30 -7.69 0.21
N THR A 79 -14.18 -7.23 -0.33
CA THR A 79 -13.89 -7.34 -1.77
C THR A 79 -13.36 -8.73 -2.15
N LEU A 80 -13.60 -9.16 -3.39
CA LEU A 80 -12.98 -10.38 -3.93
C LEU A 80 -11.45 -10.26 -4.00
N TRP A 81 -10.95 -9.05 -4.24
CA TRP A 81 -9.52 -8.77 -4.23
C TRP A 81 -8.90 -9.03 -2.86
N TRP A 82 -9.55 -8.57 -1.78
CA TRP A 82 -9.06 -8.84 -0.44
C TRP A 82 -9.13 -10.34 -0.08
N ASN A 83 -10.09 -11.09 -0.64
CA ASN A 83 -10.16 -12.54 -0.43
C ASN A 83 -8.91 -13.29 -0.91
N ILE A 84 -8.08 -12.72 -1.80
CA ILE A 84 -6.78 -13.30 -2.19
C ILE A 84 -5.89 -13.50 -0.96
N THR A 85 -5.92 -12.57 0.01
CA THR A 85 -5.12 -12.67 1.25
C THR A 85 -5.47 -13.91 2.08
N ARG A 86 -6.64 -14.54 1.83
CA ARG A 86 -7.06 -15.73 2.58
C ARG A 86 -6.14 -16.93 2.41
N ALA A 87 -5.47 -17.01 1.26
CA ALA A 87 -4.55 -18.09 0.95
C ALA A 87 -3.18 -17.95 1.64
N TYR A 88 -2.92 -16.80 2.28
CA TYR A 88 -1.68 -16.48 3.00
C TYR A 88 -1.78 -16.76 4.51
N ASN A 89 -2.55 -17.79 4.90
CA ASN A 89 -2.83 -18.14 6.30
C ASN A 89 -3.54 -17.06 7.14
N ASN A 90 -4.02 -15.98 6.54
CA ASN A 90 -4.96 -15.04 7.17
C ASN A 90 -6.40 -15.49 6.86
N THR A 91 -7.29 -15.60 7.84
CA THR A 91 -8.69 -15.97 7.57
C THR A 91 -9.70 -14.85 7.81
N SER A 92 -9.24 -13.70 8.28
CA SER A 92 -10.09 -12.59 8.70
C SER A 92 -10.12 -11.47 7.65
N PRO A 93 -11.30 -10.85 7.42
CA PRO A 93 -11.35 -9.61 6.65
C PRO A 93 -10.61 -8.50 7.40
N ILE A 94 -10.04 -7.56 6.65
CA ILE A 94 -9.51 -6.32 7.22
C ILE A 94 -10.64 -5.35 7.55
N ILE A 95 -10.52 -4.66 8.68
CA ILE A 95 -11.53 -3.72 9.18
C ILE A 95 -10.90 -2.34 9.32
N PHE A 96 -11.64 -1.30 8.96
CA PHE A 96 -11.25 0.07 9.27
C PHE A 96 -11.58 0.40 10.73
N GLY A 97 -10.55 0.66 11.54
CA GLY A 97 -10.67 0.93 12.99
C GLY A 97 -10.86 2.40 13.34
N GLY A 98 -10.65 3.31 12.40
CA GLY A 98 -10.82 4.75 12.57
C GLY A 98 -9.59 5.54 12.17
N SER A 99 -9.65 6.85 12.38
CA SER A 99 -8.59 7.77 11.97
C SER A 99 -8.40 8.91 12.94
N THR A 100 -7.24 9.55 12.87
CA THR A 100 -6.94 10.82 13.51
C THR A 100 -6.20 11.76 12.56
N THR A 101 -6.02 13.01 12.96
CA THR A 101 -5.28 14.03 12.20
C THR A 101 -4.03 14.44 12.95
N ASP A 102 -2.93 14.60 12.22
CA ASP A 102 -1.68 15.13 12.74
C ASP A 102 -1.25 16.35 11.90
N SER A 103 -1.25 17.53 12.53
CA SER A 103 -0.92 18.80 11.88
C SER A 103 0.60 19.04 11.83
N TYR A 104 1.32 18.19 11.11
CA TYR A 104 2.76 18.31 10.85
C TYR A 104 3.65 18.22 12.12
N SER A 105 3.35 17.30 13.04
CA SER A 105 4.07 17.15 14.32
C SER A 105 5.58 16.87 14.19
N GLN A 106 6.01 16.39 13.03
CA GLN A 106 7.39 16.08 12.65
C GLN A 106 7.89 16.91 11.46
N GLY A 107 7.16 17.98 11.08
CA GLY A 107 7.47 18.81 9.91
C GLY A 107 7.05 18.18 8.57
N LYS A 108 7.42 18.82 7.45
CA LYS A 108 6.97 18.41 6.10
C LYS A 108 7.89 17.42 5.38
N ARG A 109 9.05 17.10 5.96
CA ARG A 109 10.07 16.21 5.37
C ARG A 109 10.33 15.09 6.34
N LEU A 110 9.85 13.91 6.02
CA LEU A 110 9.86 12.73 6.88
C LEU A 110 11.00 11.78 6.49
N THR A 111 11.43 11.01 7.48
CA THR A 111 12.22 9.78 7.34
C THR A 111 11.39 8.64 7.92
N GLN A 112 11.78 7.39 7.66
CA GLN A 112 11.13 6.22 8.27
C GLN A 112 10.97 6.35 9.80
N SER A 113 12.02 6.79 10.49
CA SER A 113 11.98 7.00 11.95
C SER A 113 11.00 8.08 12.41
N LEU A 114 10.77 9.13 11.61
CA LEU A 114 9.78 10.16 11.90
C LEU A 114 8.35 9.66 11.66
N VAL A 115 8.14 8.79 10.66
CA VAL A 115 6.85 8.11 10.46
C VAL A 115 6.50 7.26 11.69
N LEU A 116 7.45 6.47 12.22
CA LEU A 116 7.22 5.72 13.45
C LEU A 116 6.92 6.64 14.66
N ALA A 117 7.59 7.79 14.75
CA ALA A 117 7.32 8.77 15.80
C ALA A 117 5.89 9.33 15.73
N ILE A 118 5.35 9.56 14.52
CA ILE A 118 3.95 9.99 14.30
C ILE A 118 2.97 8.93 14.82
N VAL A 119 3.21 7.66 14.49
CA VAL A 119 2.38 6.54 14.97
C VAL A 119 2.39 6.47 16.50
N LYS A 120 3.59 6.51 17.10
CA LYS A 120 3.73 6.49 18.57
C LYS A 120 3.07 7.70 19.22
N LEU A 121 3.11 8.87 18.60
CA LEU A 121 2.43 10.07 19.10
C LEU A 121 0.91 9.89 19.10
N ALA A 122 0.32 9.39 18.02
CA ALA A 122 -1.12 9.13 17.92
C ALA A 122 -1.60 8.13 18.99
N ILE A 123 -0.81 7.09 19.27
CA ILE A 123 -1.11 6.11 20.31
C ILE A 123 -0.94 6.71 21.73
N ASN A 124 0.20 7.36 22.01
CA ASN A 124 0.51 7.88 23.35
C ASN A 124 -0.42 9.04 23.76
N SER A 125 -0.95 9.78 22.79
CA SER A 125 -1.96 10.83 23.01
C SER A 125 -3.38 10.27 23.12
N MET A 126 -3.57 8.96 23.02
CA MET A 126 -4.87 8.27 23.00
C MET A 126 -5.77 8.68 21.83
N ALA A 127 -5.19 9.25 20.76
CA ALA A 127 -5.93 9.58 19.55
C ALA A 127 -6.26 8.33 18.72
N LEU A 128 -5.44 7.28 18.84
CA LEU A 128 -5.68 5.94 18.32
C LEU A 128 -5.37 4.90 19.42
N PRO A 129 -6.02 3.73 19.43
CA PRO A 129 -5.72 2.68 20.40
C PRO A 129 -4.33 2.08 20.16
N ASN A 130 -3.74 1.50 21.21
CA ASN A 130 -2.61 0.58 21.05
C ASN A 130 -3.17 -0.83 20.75
N ASP A 131 -3.23 -1.20 19.48
CA ASP A 131 -3.82 -2.44 18.99
C ASP A 131 -2.73 -3.36 18.42
N THR A 132 -2.59 -4.54 19.01
CA THR A 132 -1.66 -5.57 18.55
C THR A 132 -2.02 -6.12 17.17
N ASN A 133 -3.26 -5.96 16.70
CA ASN A 133 -3.69 -6.29 15.34
C ASN A 133 -3.81 -5.03 14.45
N GLY A 134 -3.35 -3.89 14.94
CA GLY A 134 -3.37 -2.63 14.22
C GLY A 134 -2.29 -2.53 13.15
N ILE A 135 -2.67 -1.95 12.01
CA ILE A 135 -1.77 -1.42 10.99
C ILE A 135 -1.99 0.09 10.94
N TYR A 136 -0.97 0.86 11.31
CA TYR A 136 -1.07 2.32 11.40
C TYR A 136 -0.53 2.97 10.12
N PHE A 137 -1.44 3.42 9.27
CA PHE A 137 -1.10 4.13 8.04
C PHE A 137 -0.93 5.62 8.30
N VAL A 138 0.27 6.14 8.05
CA VAL A 138 0.53 7.57 7.95
C VAL A 138 0.33 8.01 6.50
N LEU A 139 -0.76 8.72 6.24
CA LEU A 139 -1.11 9.21 4.91
C LEU A 139 -0.78 10.70 4.84
N THR A 140 0.23 11.04 4.04
CA THR A 140 0.73 12.43 3.96
C THR A 140 -0.04 13.28 2.97
N SER A 141 -0.31 14.54 3.31
CA SER A 141 -0.83 15.53 2.38
C SER A 141 0.18 15.84 1.27
N ALA A 142 -0.29 16.41 0.16
CA ALA A 142 0.51 16.65 -1.05
C ALA A 142 1.73 17.57 -0.85
N ASP A 143 1.77 18.36 0.22
CA ASP A 143 2.86 19.28 0.54
C ASP A 143 3.92 18.68 1.49
N CYS A 144 3.82 17.39 1.79
CA CYS A 144 4.79 16.61 2.54
C CYS A 144 5.61 15.72 1.60
N THR A 145 6.82 15.39 2.02
CA THR A 145 7.68 14.40 1.37
C THR A 145 8.26 13.47 2.41
N GLU A 146 8.60 12.26 1.97
CA GLU A 146 9.39 11.30 2.70
C GLU A 146 10.68 11.01 1.90
N GLU A 147 11.72 10.46 2.53
CA GLU A 147 13.06 10.29 1.96
C GLU A 147 13.11 9.45 0.67
N TRP A 148 12.23 8.48 0.50
CA TRP A 148 12.17 7.55 -0.64
C TRP A 148 11.06 7.88 -1.63
N PHE A 149 10.21 8.85 -1.29
CA PHE A 149 9.07 9.21 -2.12
C PHE A 149 9.51 9.65 -3.52
N CYS A 150 8.79 9.19 -4.53
CA CYS A 150 8.96 9.61 -5.93
C CYS A 150 10.24 9.18 -6.65
N TRP A 151 11.18 8.49 -6.02
CA TRP A 151 12.33 7.89 -6.72
C TRP A 151 12.59 6.43 -6.37
N ALA A 152 12.21 5.98 -5.17
CA ALA A 152 12.26 4.58 -4.78
C ALA A 152 10.83 4.03 -4.65
N ALA A 153 9.97 4.64 -3.83
CA ALA A 153 8.66 4.09 -3.51
C ALA A 153 7.51 5.13 -3.59
N CYS A 154 6.28 4.64 -3.52
CA CYS A 154 5.04 5.44 -3.38
C CYS A 154 4.36 5.23 -2.03
N GLY A 155 4.71 4.13 -1.37
CA GLY A 155 4.39 3.77 0.00
C GLY A 155 5.35 2.67 0.43
N TRP A 156 5.27 2.29 1.71
CA TRP A 156 5.98 1.16 2.28
C TRP A 156 5.31 0.75 3.59
N HIS A 157 5.55 -0.48 4.04
CA HIS A 157 5.23 -0.94 5.38
C HIS A 157 6.47 -1.39 6.16
N ASP A 158 6.39 -1.33 7.48
CA ASP A 158 7.46 -1.70 8.41
C ASP A 158 6.87 -2.02 9.79
N PHE A 159 7.73 -2.45 10.72
CA PHE A 159 7.34 -2.83 12.08
C PHE A 159 8.31 -2.31 13.14
N ASP A 160 7.80 -2.15 14.37
CA ASP A 160 8.62 -1.91 15.54
C ASP A 160 8.52 -3.09 16.52
N ASN A 161 9.55 -3.92 16.53
CA ASN A 161 9.65 -5.08 17.44
C ASN A 161 9.54 -4.69 18.91
N SER A 162 10.01 -3.50 19.31
CA SER A 162 10.03 -3.10 20.72
C SER A 162 8.63 -2.84 21.28
N THR A 163 7.69 -2.46 20.40
CA THR A 163 6.31 -2.11 20.77
C THR A 163 5.26 -2.97 20.08
N ASN A 164 5.69 -3.95 19.26
CA ASN A 164 4.84 -4.83 18.47
C ASN A 164 3.90 -4.08 17.50
N LEU A 165 4.36 -2.95 16.96
CA LEU A 165 3.59 -2.13 16.03
C LEU A 165 3.87 -2.52 14.59
N LYS A 166 2.83 -2.52 13.75
CA LYS A 166 2.94 -2.57 12.29
C LYS A 166 2.46 -1.24 11.75
N TYR A 167 3.21 -0.64 10.85
CA TYR A 167 2.91 0.70 10.36
C TYR A 167 3.31 0.85 8.92
N SER A 168 2.67 1.79 8.25
CA SER A 168 2.89 2.04 6.83
C SER A 168 2.89 3.52 6.57
N TRP A 169 3.52 3.92 5.48
CA TRP A 169 3.47 5.27 4.97
C TRP A 169 3.03 5.25 3.51
N VAL A 170 2.20 6.21 3.11
CA VAL A 170 1.82 6.42 1.71
C VAL A 170 1.87 7.91 1.37
N GLY A 171 2.52 8.20 0.24
CA GLY A 171 2.71 9.56 -0.26
C GLY A 171 1.60 10.01 -1.19
N ASN A 172 1.20 11.28 -1.07
CA ASN A 172 0.29 11.93 -2.00
C ASN A 172 1.08 12.54 -3.17
N SER A 173 0.84 12.01 -4.39
CA SER A 173 1.59 12.36 -5.60
C SER A 173 1.07 13.59 -6.36
N GLU A 174 0.12 14.33 -5.80
CA GLU A 174 -0.52 15.46 -6.47
C GLU A 174 0.50 16.53 -6.91
N GLN A 175 1.39 16.93 -5.99
CA GLN A 175 2.40 17.96 -6.25
C GLN A 175 3.74 17.38 -6.71
N LEU A 176 4.05 16.13 -6.33
CA LEU A 176 5.33 15.48 -6.61
C LEU A 176 5.10 14.16 -7.34
N CYS A 177 5.77 14.00 -8.48
CA CYS A 177 5.76 12.80 -9.32
C CYS A 177 4.38 12.20 -9.68
N PRO A 178 3.38 13.01 -10.12
CA PRO A 178 2.03 12.52 -10.38
C PRO A 178 1.97 11.36 -11.40
N LYS A 179 2.96 11.25 -12.30
CA LYS A 179 3.05 10.18 -13.31
C LYS A 179 3.79 8.92 -12.85
N ARG A 180 4.46 8.95 -11.69
CA ARG A 180 5.19 7.80 -11.15
C ARG A 180 4.34 7.02 -10.16
N CYS A 181 3.67 7.75 -9.27
CA CYS A 181 2.84 7.16 -8.23
C CYS A 181 1.35 7.23 -8.56
N SER A 182 1.00 7.40 -9.84
CA SER A 182 -0.35 7.20 -10.35
C SER A 182 -0.31 6.61 -11.75
N ILE A 183 -1.13 5.59 -11.98
CA ILE A 183 -1.34 5.01 -13.32
C ILE A 183 -2.15 5.93 -14.23
N GLN A 184 -2.96 6.83 -13.66
CA GLN A 184 -3.82 7.74 -14.41
C GLN A 184 -4.04 9.06 -13.67
N LEU A 185 -4.13 10.16 -14.43
CA LEU A 185 -4.40 11.49 -13.87
C LEU A 185 -5.89 11.87 -14.00
N VAL A 186 -6.66 11.08 -14.73
CA VAL A 186 -8.11 11.22 -14.80
C VAL A 186 -8.71 10.41 -13.67
N SER A 187 -9.48 11.06 -12.81
CA SER A 187 -9.97 10.46 -11.58
C SER A 187 -11.39 9.90 -11.74
N PRO A 188 -11.66 8.67 -11.29
CA PRO A 188 -13.03 8.19 -11.11
C PRO A 188 -13.80 8.93 -10.01
N ASN A 189 -13.12 9.48 -8.99
CA ASN A 189 -13.75 10.04 -7.78
C ASN A 189 -13.49 11.55 -7.56
N GLY A 190 -12.98 12.26 -8.57
CA GLY A 190 -12.70 13.70 -8.53
C GLY A 190 -11.38 14.12 -7.86
N ASN A 191 -10.53 13.18 -7.45
CA ASN A 191 -9.20 13.42 -6.90
C ASN A 191 -8.24 12.28 -7.29
N PHE A 192 -7.41 12.52 -8.31
CA PHE A 192 -6.57 11.48 -8.89
C PHE A 192 -5.50 10.97 -7.92
N ALA A 193 -4.98 11.86 -7.05
CA ALA A 193 -3.92 11.49 -6.13
C ALA A 193 -4.46 10.61 -5.00
N ALA A 194 -5.65 10.92 -4.47
CA ALA A 194 -6.32 10.04 -3.51
C ALA A 194 -6.67 8.68 -4.14
N ASP A 195 -7.15 8.66 -5.39
CA ASP A 195 -7.41 7.42 -6.12
C ASP A 195 -6.14 6.58 -6.33
N ALA A 196 -5.02 7.24 -6.60
CA ALA A 196 -3.73 6.58 -6.74
C ALA A 196 -3.22 6.01 -5.42
N MET A 197 -3.36 6.78 -4.33
CA MET A 197 -3.02 6.34 -2.97
C MET A 197 -3.81 5.09 -2.57
N VAL A 198 -5.08 4.96 -2.96
CA VAL A 198 -5.88 3.76 -2.68
C VAL A 198 -5.20 2.49 -3.19
N SER A 199 -4.62 2.51 -4.39
CA SER A 199 -3.92 1.33 -4.90
C SER A 199 -2.68 0.98 -4.08
N VAL A 200 -1.95 1.99 -3.59
CA VAL A 200 -0.75 1.78 -2.77
C VAL A 200 -1.16 1.31 -1.37
N ILE A 201 -2.20 1.89 -0.78
CA ILE A 201 -2.76 1.43 0.50
C ILE A 201 -3.17 -0.04 0.43
N ALA A 202 -3.82 -0.47 -0.66
CA ALA A 202 -4.19 -1.87 -0.86
C ALA A 202 -2.95 -2.78 -0.92
N HIS A 203 -1.91 -2.35 -1.66
CA HIS A 203 -0.61 -3.02 -1.76
C HIS A 203 -0.01 -3.24 -0.37
N GLU A 204 0.30 -2.15 0.33
CA GLU A 204 0.96 -2.20 1.64
C GLU A 204 0.12 -2.96 2.66
N ALA A 205 -1.21 -2.78 2.68
CA ALA A 205 -2.07 -3.46 3.63
C ALA A 205 -2.06 -4.97 3.40
N SER A 206 -2.02 -5.42 2.14
CA SER A 206 -2.00 -6.85 1.84
C SER A 206 -0.67 -7.52 2.17
N GLU A 207 0.44 -6.78 2.02
CA GLU A 207 1.79 -7.22 2.39
C GLU A 207 1.94 -7.29 3.89
N THR A 208 1.64 -6.21 4.63
CA THR A 208 1.68 -6.22 6.10
C THR A 208 0.83 -7.34 6.71
N VAL A 209 -0.28 -7.69 6.07
CA VAL A 209 -1.15 -8.75 6.54
C VAL A 209 -0.56 -10.14 6.31
N SER A 210 0.05 -10.38 5.15
CA SER A 210 0.74 -11.64 4.88
C SER A 210 2.08 -11.74 5.59
N ASP A 211 2.79 -10.62 5.79
CA ASP A 211 4.14 -10.61 6.34
C ASP A 211 4.44 -9.40 7.26
N PRO A 212 3.78 -9.33 8.43
CA PRO A 212 3.90 -8.20 9.34
C PRO A 212 5.30 -7.93 9.91
N TYR A 213 6.24 -8.88 9.80
CA TYR A 213 7.61 -8.74 10.30
C TYR A 213 8.66 -9.11 9.24
N ILE A 214 8.27 -9.15 7.96
CA ILE A 214 9.16 -9.38 6.82
C ILE A 214 9.94 -10.71 6.97
N ASN A 215 9.25 -11.76 7.41
CA ASN A 215 9.77 -13.11 7.63
C ASN A 215 8.75 -14.25 7.39
N ALA A 216 7.60 -13.97 6.76
CA ALA A 216 6.49 -14.90 6.57
C ALA A 216 6.29 -15.33 5.11
N TRP A 217 5.96 -14.44 4.18
CA TRP A 217 5.57 -14.81 2.81
C TRP A 217 6.26 -13.94 1.76
N TYR A 218 7.32 -14.47 1.17
CA TYR A 218 8.09 -13.80 0.12
C TYR A 218 8.77 -14.83 -0.79
N ASP A 219 9.23 -14.40 -1.97
CA ASP A 219 10.00 -15.25 -2.89
C ASP A 219 11.52 -15.19 -2.63
N SER A 220 12.35 -15.84 -3.44
CA SER A 220 13.81 -15.80 -3.23
C SER A 220 14.48 -14.44 -3.51
N ASN A 221 13.75 -13.48 -4.07
CA ASN A 221 14.16 -12.09 -4.27
C ASN A 221 13.58 -11.15 -3.20
N CYS A 222 12.92 -11.70 -2.18
CA CYS A 222 12.20 -10.95 -1.15
C CYS A 222 11.00 -10.14 -1.71
N GLU A 223 10.44 -10.50 -2.86
CA GLU A 223 9.19 -9.90 -3.32
C GLU A 223 8.02 -10.53 -2.55
N GLU A 224 7.21 -9.68 -1.93
CA GLU A 224 5.95 -10.05 -1.27
C GLU A 224 4.79 -10.13 -2.27
N ASN A 225 3.58 -10.46 -1.79
CA ASN A 225 2.42 -10.72 -2.64
C ASN A 225 2.04 -9.53 -3.53
N ALA A 226 2.01 -8.30 -3.03
CA ALA A 226 1.66 -7.16 -3.86
C ALA A 226 2.82 -6.73 -4.77
N ASP A 227 4.08 -6.85 -4.33
CA ASP A 227 5.29 -6.64 -5.14
C ASP A 227 5.28 -7.42 -6.46
N LYS A 228 4.94 -8.72 -6.43
CA LYS A 228 4.87 -9.55 -7.67
C LYS A 228 3.98 -8.93 -8.73
N CYS A 229 2.96 -8.19 -8.29
CA CYS A 229 1.89 -7.64 -9.11
C CYS A 229 1.92 -6.13 -9.22
N ALA A 230 3.01 -5.50 -8.75
CA ALA A 230 3.18 -4.08 -8.78
C ALA A 230 2.98 -3.52 -10.20
N TRP A 231 2.19 -2.46 -10.29
CA TRP A 231 1.82 -1.73 -11.51
C TRP A 231 1.11 -2.57 -12.59
N THR A 232 0.55 -3.72 -12.22
CA THR A 232 -0.32 -4.52 -13.09
C THR A 232 -1.77 -4.41 -12.62
N PHE A 233 -2.72 -4.18 -13.54
CA PHE A 233 -4.11 -3.83 -13.15
C PHE A 233 -5.18 -4.81 -13.67
N GLY A 234 -4.77 -5.87 -14.37
CA GLY A 234 -5.69 -6.88 -14.88
C GLY A 234 -6.75 -6.33 -15.84
N SER A 235 -7.97 -6.83 -15.73
CA SER A 235 -9.10 -6.34 -16.53
C SER A 235 -9.65 -5.03 -15.97
N VAL A 236 -9.85 -4.05 -16.84
CA VAL A 236 -10.32 -2.70 -16.48
C VAL A 236 -11.61 -2.36 -17.21
N SER A 237 -12.38 -1.44 -16.64
CA SER A 237 -13.54 -0.79 -17.25
C SER A 237 -13.27 0.71 -17.43
N LEU A 238 -13.85 1.30 -18.47
CA LEU A 238 -13.68 2.72 -18.82
C LEU A 238 -14.93 3.52 -18.46
N LEU A 239 -14.74 4.66 -17.80
CA LEU A 239 -15.80 5.64 -17.52
C LEU A 239 -15.95 6.66 -18.64
N SER A 240 -17.10 7.31 -18.69
CA SER A 240 -17.40 8.38 -19.67
C SER A 240 -16.44 9.57 -19.61
N ASN A 241 -15.80 9.81 -18.46
CA ASN A 241 -14.77 10.84 -18.29
C ASN A 241 -13.36 10.36 -18.68
N ASN A 242 -13.22 9.15 -19.22
CA ASN A 242 -11.98 8.45 -19.56
C ASN A 242 -11.14 7.93 -18.38
N ALA A 243 -11.68 7.91 -17.16
CA ALA A 243 -11.03 7.22 -16.04
C ALA A 243 -11.25 5.70 -16.13
N TYR A 244 -10.20 4.94 -15.83
CA TYR A 244 -10.26 3.49 -15.70
C TYR A 244 -10.54 3.07 -14.25
N TYR A 245 -11.19 1.94 -14.08
CA TYR A 245 -11.35 1.29 -12.79
C TYR A 245 -11.41 -0.23 -12.97
N ASN A 246 -11.04 -0.97 -11.94
CA ASN A 246 -11.14 -2.44 -11.92
C ASN A 246 -11.78 -2.96 -10.63
N MET A 247 -12.19 -2.06 -9.75
CA MET A 247 -12.86 -2.39 -8.49
C MET A 247 -13.97 -1.38 -8.18
N ILE A 248 -15.04 -1.87 -7.55
CA ILE A 248 -16.11 -1.05 -7.00
C ILE A 248 -16.22 -1.37 -5.51
N VAL A 249 -16.12 -0.35 -4.66
CA VAL A 249 -16.27 -0.47 -3.20
C VAL A 249 -17.27 0.60 -2.76
N ASN A 250 -18.33 0.21 -2.06
CA ASN A 250 -19.35 1.13 -1.53
C ASN A 250 -19.88 2.18 -2.54
N GLY A 251 -19.97 1.79 -3.82
CA GLY A 251 -20.41 2.65 -4.93
C GLY A 251 -19.33 3.52 -5.58
N PHE A 252 -18.17 3.66 -4.96
CA PHE A 252 -16.99 4.33 -5.51
C PHE A 252 -16.24 3.38 -6.44
N LYS A 253 -15.54 3.94 -7.43
CA LYS A 253 -14.80 3.17 -8.43
C LYS A 253 -13.31 3.39 -8.23
N TYR A 254 -12.56 2.30 -8.15
CA TYR A 254 -11.13 2.33 -7.83
C TYR A 254 -10.34 1.56 -8.88
N MET A 255 -9.10 2.01 -9.06
CA MET A 255 -8.11 1.36 -9.90
C MET A 255 -7.01 0.84 -8.98
N VAL A 256 -7.00 -0.46 -8.73
CA VAL A 256 -6.04 -1.09 -7.80
C VAL A 256 -5.15 -2.07 -8.53
N GLN A 257 -3.90 -2.17 -8.11
CA GLN A 257 -2.98 -3.20 -8.61
C GLN A 257 -3.56 -4.60 -8.35
N GLN A 258 -3.23 -5.57 -9.18
CA GLN A 258 -3.52 -6.98 -8.90
C GLN A 258 -2.77 -7.44 -7.66
N ASN A 259 -3.20 -8.55 -7.06
CA ASN A 259 -2.46 -9.21 -5.99
C ASN A 259 -2.04 -10.61 -6.44
N TRP A 260 -0.97 -11.13 -5.84
CA TRP A 260 -0.46 -12.46 -6.12
C TRP A 260 -1.38 -13.52 -5.52
N ARG A 261 -1.81 -14.48 -6.35
CA ARG A 261 -2.77 -15.51 -5.96
C ARG A 261 -2.06 -16.82 -5.65
N LEU A 262 -2.45 -17.43 -4.55
CA LEU A 262 -2.09 -18.80 -4.21
C LEU A 262 -3.33 -19.72 -4.41
N PRO A 263 -3.14 -20.97 -4.83
CA PRO A 263 -1.87 -21.62 -5.17
C PRO A 263 -1.43 -21.43 -6.63
N THR A 264 -2.14 -20.61 -7.43
CA THR A 264 -1.87 -20.46 -8.87
C THR A 264 -0.55 -19.78 -9.19
N GLN A 265 0.01 -19.00 -8.25
CA GLN A 265 1.27 -18.29 -8.39
C GLN A 265 1.22 -17.35 -9.61
N ASP A 266 0.19 -16.50 -9.66
CA ASP A 266 -0.04 -15.51 -10.70
C ASP A 266 -0.76 -14.25 -10.17
N CYS A 267 -0.71 -13.15 -10.92
CA CYS A 267 -1.41 -11.93 -10.57
C CYS A 267 -2.89 -11.97 -10.97
N GLY A 268 -3.77 -11.56 -10.07
CA GLY A 268 -5.20 -11.42 -10.35
C GLY A 268 -5.93 -10.45 -9.43
N LEU A 269 -7.21 -10.21 -9.72
CA LEU A 269 -8.11 -9.35 -8.94
C LEU A 269 -9.05 -10.16 -8.02
N SER A 270 -9.04 -11.48 -8.14
CA SER A 270 -9.84 -12.44 -7.36
C SER A 270 -9.26 -13.84 -7.44
#